data_AF-A0A3D1MDQ9-F1
#
_entry.id   AF-A0A3D1MDQ9-F1
#
_cell.length_a   1.000
_cell.length_b   1.000
_cell.length_c   1.000
_cell.angle_alpha   90.00
_cell.angle_beta   90.00
_cell.angle_gamma   90.00
#
_symmetry.space_group_name_H-M   'P 1'
#
loop_
_entity.id
_entity.type
_entity.pdbx_description
1 polymer ?
#
loop_
_entity_poly.entity_id
_entity_poly.type
_entity_poly.pdbx_seq_one_letter_code
_entity_poly.pdbx_strand_id
1 'polypeptide(L)'
;MITNHNNSYISVSSDDDRMRYILGKQGEKTLFVVGLNPSSANEKKLDPTTRIIEKIALNHGYDGWHIVNLYPLRCAKPSNLPKRRKVDVYTQNLLFLEEHLAKNHQSVGAVCLGWGNHIDYYSYLKEARDEILAMLTLYDFKWNCLGVTQAGHPIHPSPLSINTRFGGANKVALVPYSGTLVSREPKGLNHLMS
;
A
#
# COMPACT_ATOMS: atom_id res chain seq x y z
N MET A 1 23.70 -19.74 -15.46
CA MET A 1 23.22 -19.04 -14.25
C MET A 1 21.75 -19.39 -14.09
N ILE A 2 21.42 -20.24 -13.12
CA ILE A 2 20.04 -20.61 -12.83
C ILE A 2 19.54 -19.60 -11.80
N THR A 3 18.76 -18.60 -12.20
CA THR A 3 18.07 -17.72 -11.25
C THR A 3 16.86 -18.48 -10.72
N ASN A 4 17.03 -19.09 -9.54
CA ASN A 4 15.92 -19.64 -8.76
C ASN A 4 15.06 -18.47 -8.24
N HIS A 5 14.06 -18.05 -9.02
CA HIS A 5 13.00 -17.18 -8.52
C HIS A 5 12.02 -18.03 -7.71
N ASN A 6 12.30 -18.22 -6.41
CA ASN A 6 11.27 -18.69 -5.48
C ASN A 6 10.21 -17.58 -5.39
N ASN A 7 9.17 -17.70 -6.23
CA ASN A 7 7.99 -16.83 -6.27
C ASN A 7 7.08 -17.10 -5.06
N SER A 8 7.53 -16.84 -3.83
CA SER A 8 6.66 -16.88 -2.66
C SER A 8 5.86 -15.57 -2.57
N TYR A 9 4.55 -15.69 -2.80
CA TYR A 9 3.62 -14.64 -2.42
C TYR A 9 3.37 -14.70 -0.92
N ILE A 10 3.28 -13.53 -0.29
CA ILE A 10 2.83 -13.38 1.10
C ILE A 10 1.43 -12.80 1.11
N SER A 11 0.62 -13.26 2.06
CA SER A 11 -0.69 -12.68 2.32
C SER A 11 -1.01 -12.84 3.80
N VAL A 12 -1.54 -11.78 4.40
CA VAL A 12 -2.00 -11.76 5.78
C VAL A 12 -3.43 -11.26 5.76
N SER A 13 -4.38 -12.14 6.08
CA SER A 13 -5.82 -11.90 5.99
C SER A 13 -6.52 -12.35 7.27
N SER A 14 -7.75 -11.91 7.51
CA SER A 14 -8.61 -12.48 8.56
C SER A 14 -9.03 -13.92 8.21
N ASP A 15 -9.41 -14.71 9.21
CA ASP A 15 -9.83 -16.11 9.04
C ASP A 15 -10.99 -16.30 8.05
N ASP A 16 -11.89 -15.31 7.99
CA ASP A 16 -13.04 -15.28 7.08
C ASP A 16 -12.72 -14.67 5.70
N ASP A 17 -11.46 -14.35 5.44
CA ASP A 17 -10.92 -13.69 4.24
C ASP A 17 -11.64 -12.39 3.86
N ARG A 18 -12.30 -11.69 4.80
CA ARG A 18 -12.92 -10.38 4.53
C ARG A 18 -11.94 -9.23 4.65
N MET A 19 -10.96 -9.35 5.54
CA MET A 19 -9.91 -8.35 5.74
C MET A 19 -8.61 -8.87 5.14
N ARG A 20 -7.90 -8.01 4.41
CA ARG A 20 -6.53 -8.27 3.95
C ARG A 20 -5.66 -7.13 4.45
N TYR A 21 -4.71 -7.48 5.30
CA TYR A 21 -3.78 -6.56 5.94
C TYR A 21 -2.57 -6.33 5.05
N ILE A 22 -1.97 -7.42 4.54
CA ILE A 22 -0.78 -7.38 3.69
C ILE A 22 -0.97 -8.34 2.52
N LEU A 23 -0.48 -7.97 1.35
CA LEU A 23 -0.28 -8.86 0.21
C LEU A 23 1.03 -8.48 -0.47
N GLY A 24 1.74 -9.46 -1.02
CA GLY A 24 2.91 -9.14 -1.80
C GLY A 24 3.64 -10.33 -2.35
N LYS A 25 4.77 -10.04 -3.00
CA LYS A 25 5.74 -10.98 -3.52
C LYS A 25 7.08 -10.69 -2.84
N GLN A 26 7.69 -11.71 -2.26
CA GLN A 26 8.99 -11.55 -1.62
C GLN A 26 10.08 -11.23 -2.66
N GLY A 27 11.05 -10.42 -2.24
CA GLY A 27 12.25 -10.08 -2.99
C GLY A 27 13.27 -9.42 -2.07
N GLU A 28 14.51 -9.31 -2.52
CA GLU A 28 15.59 -8.67 -1.76
C GLU A 28 15.44 -7.15 -1.74
N LYS A 29 14.87 -6.57 -2.80
CA LYS A 29 14.59 -5.14 -2.95
C LYS A 29 13.12 -4.94 -3.31
N THR A 30 12.36 -4.51 -2.31
CA THR A 30 10.90 -4.45 -2.35
C THR A 30 10.39 -3.03 -2.60
N LEU A 31 9.44 -2.90 -3.53
CA LEU A 31 8.58 -1.71 -3.63
C LEU A 31 7.40 -1.84 -2.65
N PHE A 32 7.32 -0.95 -1.66
CA PHE A 32 6.21 -0.94 -0.71
C PHE A 32 5.10 0.01 -1.18
N VAL A 33 3.86 -0.45 -1.27
CA VAL A 33 2.74 0.31 -1.85
C VAL A 33 1.67 0.57 -0.80
N VAL A 34 1.19 1.81 -0.72
CA VAL A 34 0.05 2.19 0.13
C VAL A 34 -1.17 2.48 -0.74
N GLY A 35 -2.09 1.52 -0.77
CA GLY A 35 -3.38 1.61 -1.48
C GLY A 35 -4.52 2.08 -0.58
N LEU A 36 -5.71 2.21 -1.15
CA LEU A 36 -6.91 2.64 -0.41
C LEU A 36 -7.53 1.49 0.39
N ASN A 37 -7.92 0.43 -0.32
CA ASN A 37 -8.53 -0.77 0.23
C ASN A 37 -8.26 -1.96 -0.71
N PRO A 38 -8.18 -3.19 -0.20
CA PRO A 38 -8.00 -4.36 -1.04
C PRO A 38 -9.15 -4.55 -2.04
N SER A 39 -8.82 -4.99 -3.24
CA SER A 39 -9.81 -5.48 -4.20
C SER A 39 -10.25 -6.92 -3.86
N SER A 40 -11.27 -7.44 -4.55
CA SER A 40 -11.86 -8.75 -4.27
C SER A 40 -11.00 -9.97 -4.68
N ALA A 41 -9.81 -9.81 -5.27
CA ALA A 41 -9.11 -11.00 -5.74
C ALA A 41 -8.52 -11.82 -4.60
N ASN A 42 -8.67 -13.13 -4.74
CA ASN A 42 -8.06 -14.12 -3.87
C ASN A 42 -6.54 -14.24 -4.12
N GLU A 43 -5.83 -14.78 -3.15
CA GLU A 43 -4.37 -14.94 -3.14
C GLU A 43 -3.86 -15.81 -4.30
N LYS A 44 -4.73 -16.65 -4.87
CA LYS A 44 -4.40 -17.58 -5.95
C LYS A 44 -4.23 -16.90 -7.32
N LYS A 45 -4.71 -15.66 -7.49
CA LYS A 45 -4.55 -14.89 -8.73
C LYS A 45 -4.35 -13.41 -8.41
N LEU A 46 -3.22 -12.86 -8.87
CA LEU A 46 -3.01 -11.41 -8.88
C LEU A 46 -4.17 -10.71 -9.60
N ASP A 47 -4.79 -9.76 -8.91
CA ASP A 47 -5.75 -8.84 -9.50
C ASP A 47 -5.07 -7.90 -10.50
N PRO A 48 -5.85 -7.18 -11.32
CA PRO A 48 -5.26 -6.27 -12.30
C PRO A 48 -4.39 -5.17 -11.68
N THR A 49 -4.67 -4.70 -10.46
CA THR A 49 -3.87 -3.69 -9.76
C THR A 49 -2.52 -4.25 -9.32
N THR A 50 -2.49 -5.42 -8.69
CA THR A 50 -1.28 -6.11 -8.24
C THR A 50 -0.40 -6.56 -9.40
N ARG A 51 -0.97 -6.96 -10.54
CA ARG A 51 -0.20 -7.19 -11.78
C ARG A 51 0.46 -5.92 -12.30
N ILE A 52 -0.21 -4.78 -12.17
CA ILE A 52 0.36 -3.48 -12.52
C ILE A 52 1.47 -3.09 -11.53
N ILE A 53 1.25 -3.29 -10.23
CA ILE A 53 2.27 -3.06 -9.20
C ILE A 53 3.50 -3.92 -9.45
N GLU A 54 3.33 -5.21 -9.73
CA GLU A 54 4.45 -6.10 -10.05
C GLU A 54 5.24 -5.61 -11.27
N LYS A 55 4.55 -5.18 -12.33
CA LYS A 55 5.21 -4.60 -13.51
C LYS A 55 5.96 -3.31 -13.18
N ILE A 56 5.35 -2.42 -12.41
CA ILE A 56 5.99 -1.16 -11.98
C ILE A 56 7.23 -1.47 -11.12
N ALA A 57 7.12 -2.39 -10.15
CA ALA A 57 8.24 -2.82 -9.32
C ALA A 57 9.41 -3.33 -10.18
N LEU A 58 9.15 -4.29 -11.07
CA LEU A 58 10.17 -4.86 -11.97
C LEU A 58 10.82 -3.81 -12.87
N ASN A 59 10.03 -2.91 -13.46
CA ASN A 59 10.52 -1.84 -14.33
C ASN A 59 11.42 -0.82 -13.60
N HIS A 60 11.34 -0.78 -12.27
CA HIS A 60 12.15 0.10 -11.42
C HIS A 60 13.24 -0.67 -10.64
N GLY A 61 13.49 -1.92 -11.01
CA GLY A 61 14.55 -2.75 -10.43
C GLY A 61 14.24 -3.25 -9.02
N TYR A 62 12.96 -3.37 -8.67
CA TYR A 62 12.49 -4.06 -7.47
C TYR A 62 12.05 -5.48 -7.85
N ASP A 63 12.63 -6.48 -7.20
CA ASP A 63 12.30 -7.89 -7.43
C ASP A 63 11.15 -8.37 -6.53
N GLY A 64 10.83 -7.61 -5.47
CA GLY A 64 9.70 -7.79 -4.58
C GLY A 64 8.74 -6.60 -4.56
N TRP A 65 7.53 -6.83 -4.07
CA TRP A 65 6.58 -5.76 -3.76
C TRP A 65 5.65 -6.17 -2.63
N HIS A 66 5.27 -5.22 -1.77
CA HIS A 66 4.25 -5.40 -0.74
C HIS A 66 3.21 -4.31 -0.89
N ILE A 67 1.92 -4.62 -0.75
CA ILE A 67 0.85 -3.63 -0.66
C ILE A 67 0.13 -3.75 0.67
N VAL A 68 -0.04 -2.60 1.31
CA VAL A 68 -0.94 -2.39 2.46
C VAL A 68 -1.98 -1.35 2.07
N ASN A 69 -3.04 -1.24 2.87
CA ASN A 69 -4.15 -0.36 2.55
C ASN A 69 -4.57 0.50 3.73
N LEU A 70 -5.12 1.68 3.42
CA LEU A 70 -5.71 2.58 4.42
C LEU A 70 -6.84 1.90 5.21
N TYR A 71 -7.57 0.99 4.58
CA TYR A 71 -8.56 0.16 5.26
C TYR A 71 -8.53 -1.29 4.72
N PRO A 72 -8.52 -2.32 5.59
CA PRO A 72 -8.21 -3.70 5.17
C PRO A 72 -9.41 -4.44 4.55
N LEU A 73 -10.62 -3.87 4.58
CA LEU A 73 -11.80 -4.56 4.04
C LEU A 73 -11.68 -4.76 2.53
N ARG A 74 -11.73 -6.02 2.08
CA ARG A 74 -11.82 -6.38 0.67
C ARG A 74 -13.13 -5.88 0.09
N CYS A 75 -13.04 -4.93 -0.83
CA CYS A 75 -14.18 -4.24 -1.39
C CYS A 75 -13.88 -3.74 -2.81
N ALA A 76 -14.56 -4.27 -3.83
CA ALA A 76 -14.32 -3.86 -5.22
C ALA A 76 -14.65 -2.37 -5.49
N LYS A 77 -15.66 -1.83 -4.78
CA LYS A 77 -16.11 -0.45 -4.94
C LYS A 77 -15.88 0.31 -3.64
N PRO A 78 -14.95 1.29 -3.59
CA PRO A 78 -14.68 2.03 -2.37
C PRO A 78 -15.90 2.76 -1.78
N SER A 79 -16.91 3.07 -2.60
CA SER A 79 -18.20 3.60 -2.13
C SER A 79 -18.94 2.67 -1.17
N ASN A 80 -18.66 1.37 -1.22
CA ASN A 80 -19.29 0.35 -0.38
C ASN A 80 -18.50 0.10 0.92
N LEU A 81 -17.40 0.82 1.16
CA LEU A 81 -16.75 0.83 2.47
C LEU A 81 -17.71 1.38 3.53
N PRO A 82 -17.57 0.96 4.80
CA PRO A 82 -18.46 1.44 5.86
C PRO A 82 -18.28 2.95 6.06
N LYS A 83 -19.37 3.68 6.33
CA LYS A 83 -19.33 5.15 6.53
C LYS A 83 -18.47 5.58 7.73
N ARG A 84 -18.16 4.66 8.64
CA ARG A 84 -17.29 4.84 9.81
C ARG A 84 -16.35 3.64 9.90
N ARG A 85 -15.09 3.85 10.28
CA ARG A 85 -14.17 2.75 10.58
C ARG A 85 -14.65 1.96 11.79
N LYS A 86 -14.50 0.64 11.74
CA LYS A 86 -14.58 -0.18 12.94
C LYS A 86 -13.23 -0.14 13.65
N VAL A 87 -13.23 0.17 14.94
CA VAL A 87 -12.00 0.42 15.73
C VAL A 87 -11.14 -0.84 15.79
N ASP A 88 -11.74 -1.98 16.14
CA ASP A 88 -11.11 -3.30 16.17
C ASP A 88 -10.42 -3.66 14.84
N VAL A 89 -11.14 -3.52 13.72
CA VAL A 89 -10.62 -3.81 12.38
C VAL A 89 -9.43 -2.93 12.04
N TYR A 90 -9.51 -1.64 12.37
CA TYR A 90 -8.47 -0.70 12.01
C TYR A 90 -7.24 -0.82 12.94
N THR A 91 -7.44 -1.06 14.24
CA THR A 91 -6.36 -1.38 15.18
C THR A 91 -5.60 -2.61 14.71
N GLN A 92 -6.30 -3.68 14.30
CA GLN A 92 -5.65 -4.87 13.78
C GLN A 92 -4.86 -4.60 12.49
N ASN A 93 -5.36 -3.71 11.61
CA ASN A 93 -4.62 -3.26 10.43
C ASN A 93 -3.29 -2.58 10.79
N LEU A 94 -3.30 -1.70 11.79
CA LEU A 94 -2.09 -1.02 12.26
C LEU A 94 -1.09 -1.98 12.88
N LEU A 95 -1.55 -2.93 13.72
CA LEU A 95 -0.69 -3.94 14.33
C LEU A 95 0.03 -4.80 13.28
N PHE A 96 -0.70 -5.31 12.28
CA PHE A 96 -0.08 -6.09 11.21
C PHE A 96 0.89 -5.27 10.36
N LEU A 97 0.58 -3.99 10.10
CA LEU A 97 1.48 -3.09 9.39
C LEU A 97 2.78 -2.87 10.18
N GLU A 98 2.67 -2.58 11.48
CA GLU A 98 3.80 -2.34 12.37
C GLU A 98 4.72 -3.56 12.44
N GLU A 99 4.15 -4.75 12.70
CA GLU A 99 4.92 -6.00 12.72
C GLU A 99 5.59 -6.28 11.37
N HIS A 100 4.91 -5.98 10.27
CA HIS A 100 5.44 -6.21 8.93
C HIS A 100 6.60 -5.27 8.61
N LEU A 101 6.49 -3.99 8.97
CA LEU A 101 7.58 -3.02 8.82
C LEU A 101 8.77 -3.38 9.71
N ALA A 102 8.55 -3.75 10.98
CA ALA A 102 9.60 -4.20 11.88
C ALA A 102 10.41 -5.37 11.26
N LYS A 103 9.74 -6.35 10.64
CA LYS A 103 10.36 -7.51 10.02
C LYS A 103 11.01 -7.24 8.66
N ASN A 104 10.46 -6.33 7.85
CA ASN A 104 10.81 -6.22 6.43
C ASN A 104 11.39 -4.86 6.00
N HIS A 105 11.47 -3.85 6.86
CA HIS A 105 11.90 -2.49 6.46
C HIS A 105 13.25 -2.45 5.74
N GLN A 106 14.20 -3.34 6.09
CA GLN A 106 15.52 -3.39 5.47
C GLN A 106 15.48 -3.75 3.98
N SER A 107 14.48 -4.52 3.52
CA SER A 107 14.32 -4.84 2.10
C SER A 107 13.52 -3.79 1.34
N VAL A 108 12.87 -2.83 2.03
CA VAL A 108 12.06 -1.80 1.38
C VAL A 108 12.97 -0.72 0.78
N GLY A 109 13.10 -0.73 -0.54
CA GLY A 109 13.92 0.26 -1.24
C GLY A 109 13.19 1.58 -1.56
N ALA A 110 11.86 1.57 -1.58
CA ALA A 110 11.03 2.77 -1.71
C ALA A 110 9.58 2.49 -1.31
N VAL A 111 8.86 3.56 -0.96
CA VAL A 111 7.40 3.57 -0.80
C VAL A 111 6.76 4.23 -2.01
N CYS A 112 5.69 3.65 -2.55
CA CYS A 112 4.83 4.24 -3.58
C CYS A 112 3.41 4.42 -3.04
N LEU A 113 2.95 5.66 -2.94
CA LEU A 113 1.60 6.02 -2.51
C LEU A 113 0.63 5.94 -3.69
N GLY A 114 -0.58 5.41 -3.47
CA GLY A 114 -1.52 5.12 -4.55
C GLY A 114 -2.99 4.96 -4.13
N TRP A 115 -3.50 5.77 -3.19
CA TRP A 115 -4.88 5.66 -2.71
C TRP A 115 -5.95 6.31 -3.61
N GLY A 116 -5.59 7.28 -4.45
CA GLY A 116 -6.51 7.94 -5.39
C GLY A 116 -7.61 8.80 -4.73
N ASN A 117 -8.54 9.33 -5.55
CA ASN A 117 -9.54 10.32 -5.11
C ASN A 117 -10.58 9.77 -4.13
N HIS A 118 -10.79 8.46 -4.07
CA HIS A 118 -11.80 7.88 -3.19
C HIS A 118 -11.42 7.97 -1.70
N ILE A 119 -10.21 8.44 -1.36
CA ILE A 119 -9.89 8.86 0.01
C ILE A 119 -10.83 9.95 0.54
N ASP A 120 -11.47 10.72 -0.35
CA ASP A 120 -12.44 11.76 0.01
C ASP A 120 -13.84 11.22 0.34
N TYR A 121 -14.12 9.93 0.13
CA TYR A 121 -15.46 9.37 0.41
C TYR A 121 -15.82 9.38 1.90
N TYR A 122 -14.86 9.09 2.77
CA TYR A 122 -15.07 8.99 4.21
C TYR A 122 -13.88 9.59 4.97
N SER A 123 -14.16 10.43 5.97
CA SER A 123 -13.12 11.18 6.71
C SER A 123 -12.07 10.27 7.35
N TYR A 124 -12.48 9.09 7.84
CA TYR A 124 -11.59 8.14 8.47
C TYR A 124 -10.49 7.62 7.54
N LEU A 125 -10.64 7.71 6.22
CA LEU A 125 -9.60 7.31 5.27
C LEU A 125 -8.43 8.31 5.27
N LYS A 126 -8.72 9.61 5.48
CA LYS A 126 -7.67 10.64 5.66
C LYS A 126 -6.98 10.49 7.00
N GLU A 127 -7.74 10.21 8.06
CA GLU A 127 -7.17 9.88 9.37
C GLU A 127 -6.26 8.65 9.26
N ALA A 128 -6.73 7.60 8.58
CA ALA A 128 -5.95 6.38 8.38
C ALA A 128 -4.68 6.59 7.55
N ARG A 129 -4.75 7.47 6.54
CA ARG A 129 -3.57 7.95 5.81
C ARG A 129 -2.59 8.60 6.79
N ASP A 130 -3.03 9.58 7.56
CA ASP A 130 -2.13 10.33 8.45
C ASP A 130 -1.44 9.41 9.47
N GLU A 131 -2.18 8.44 10.03
CA GLU A 131 -1.65 7.44 10.98
C GLU A 131 -0.63 6.49 10.32
N ILE A 132 -0.94 5.95 9.14
CA ILE A 132 -0.02 5.07 8.39
C ILE A 132 1.22 5.83 7.93
N LEU A 133 1.05 7.07 7.44
CA LEU A 133 2.16 7.90 7.03
C LEU A 133 3.07 8.25 8.22
N ALA A 134 2.51 8.60 9.38
CA ALA A 134 3.29 8.80 10.60
C ALA A 134 4.10 7.55 10.97
N MET A 135 3.52 6.36 10.88
CA MET A 135 4.27 5.11 11.10
C MET A 135 5.41 4.92 10.09
N LEU A 136 5.18 5.23 8.81
CA LEU A 136 6.22 5.15 7.78
C LEU A 136 7.35 6.18 7.98
N THR A 137 7.09 7.33 8.62
CA THR A 137 8.16 8.33 8.92
C THR A 137 9.16 7.86 9.98
N LEU A 138 8.82 6.82 10.74
CA LEU A 138 9.77 6.17 11.66
C LEU A 138 10.89 5.44 10.90
N TYR A 139 10.74 5.29 9.59
CA TYR A 139 11.71 4.70 8.68
C TYR A 139 12.15 5.73 7.64
N ASP A 140 13.45 5.76 7.31
CA ASP A 140 14.03 6.68 6.32
C ASP A 140 13.75 6.22 4.88
N PHE A 141 12.48 5.96 4.57
CA PHE A 141 12.06 5.53 3.24
C PHE A 141 12.06 6.70 2.25
N LYS A 142 12.23 6.40 0.97
CA LYS A 142 11.95 7.34 -0.13
C LYS A 142 10.49 7.27 -0.54
N TRP A 143 9.79 8.38 -0.43
CA TRP A 143 8.36 8.47 -0.68
C TRP A 143 8.11 8.89 -2.11
N ASN A 144 7.43 8.02 -2.86
CA ASN A 144 7.13 8.24 -4.26
C ASN A 144 5.63 8.08 -4.52
N CYS A 145 5.21 8.51 -5.69
CA CYS A 145 3.92 8.19 -6.27
C CYS A 145 4.08 8.07 -7.79
N LEU A 146 3.00 7.73 -8.49
CA LEU A 146 3.00 7.72 -9.96
C LEU A 146 2.73 9.11 -10.56
N GLY A 147 2.51 10.10 -9.70
CA GLY A 147 1.91 11.39 -10.00
C GLY A 147 0.66 11.60 -9.15
N VAL A 148 0.07 12.79 -9.26
CA VAL A 148 -1.12 13.19 -8.48
C VAL A 148 -2.33 13.45 -9.38
N THR A 149 -3.52 13.25 -8.84
CA THR A 149 -4.78 13.65 -9.47
C THR A 149 -4.94 15.17 -9.42
N GLN A 150 -5.97 15.71 -10.10
CA GLN A 150 -6.30 17.13 -10.00
C GLN A 150 -6.65 17.56 -8.57
N ALA A 151 -7.15 16.64 -7.74
CA ALA A 151 -7.43 16.86 -6.32
C ALA A 151 -6.17 16.74 -5.43
N GLY A 152 -5.00 16.49 -6.01
CA GLY A 152 -3.72 16.37 -5.29
C GLY A 152 -3.45 15.00 -4.68
N HIS A 153 -4.27 13.98 -4.94
CA HIS A 153 -4.08 12.64 -4.36
C HIS A 153 -3.16 11.78 -5.23
N PRO A 154 -2.27 10.93 -4.67
CA PRO A 154 -1.50 9.95 -5.41
C PRO A 154 -2.37 9.09 -6.33
N ILE A 155 -1.99 8.97 -7.59
CA ILE A 155 -2.72 8.20 -8.59
C ILE A 155 -2.72 6.72 -8.21
N HIS A 156 -3.92 6.12 -8.16
CA HIS A 156 -4.08 4.70 -7.91
C HIS A 156 -3.50 3.86 -9.07
N PRO A 157 -2.70 2.81 -8.82
CA PRO A 157 -2.06 1.96 -9.82
C PRO A 157 -3.04 0.96 -10.49
N SER A 158 -4.21 1.43 -10.94
CA SER A 158 -5.17 0.58 -11.68
C SER A 158 -4.78 0.51 -13.16
N PRO A 159 -5.10 -0.59 -13.87
CA PRO A 159 -4.85 -0.67 -15.31
C PRO A 159 -5.46 0.50 -16.09
N LEU A 160 -6.66 0.93 -15.71
CA LEU A 160 -7.32 2.08 -16.33
C LEU A 160 -6.48 3.36 -16.16
N SER A 161 -6.09 3.69 -14.93
CA SER A 161 -5.23 4.86 -14.67
C SER A 161 -3.91 4.76 -15.41
N ILE A 162 -3.28 3.58 -15.40
CA ILE A 162 -1.96 3.40 -16.01
C ILE A 162 -2.00 3.56 -17.53
N ASN A 163 -2.97 2.92 -18.18
CA ASN A 163 -3.08 2.98 -19.63
C ASN A 163 -3.51 4.37 -20.11
N THR A 164 -4.47 5.01 -19.43
CA THR A 164 -5.00 6.31 -19.86
C THR A 164 -4.05 7.47 -19.58
N ARG A 165 -3.28 7.43 -18.47
CA ARG A 165 -2.42 8.56 -18.07
C ARG A 165 -0.98 8.43 -18.55
N PHE A 166 -0.45 7.22 -18.66
CA PHE A 166 0.96 7.00 -18.96
C PHE A 166 1.17 6.18 -20.24
N GLY A 167 0.11 5.59 -20.82
CA GLY A 167 0.25 4.73 -22.00
C GLY A 167 0.88 3.37 -21.71
N GLY A 168 0.77 2.88 -20.45
CA GLY A 168 1.22 1.56 -20.02
C GLY A 168 2.27 1.59 -18.90
N ALA A 169 2.40 0.46 -18.19
CA ALA A 169 3.26 0.34 -17.00
C ALA A 169 4.75 0.61 -17.27
N ASN A 170 5.23 0.38 -18.49
CA ASN A 170 6.63 0.58 -18.88
C ASN A 170 7.02 2.06 -19.02
N LYS A 171 6.02 2.96 -19.05
CA LYS A 171 6.23 4.41 -19.16
C LYS A 171 6.01 5.14 -17.84
N VAL A 172 5.65 4.41 -16.78
CA VAL A 172 5.38 4.97 -15.46
C VAL A 172 6.71 5.25 -14.76
N ALA A 173 6.89 6.49 -14.30
CA ALA A 173 7.96 6.87 -13.40
C ALA A 173 7.48 6.85 -11.94
N LEU A 174 8.37 6.50 -11.01
CA LEU A 174 8.20 6.79 -9.60
C LEU A 174 8.75 8.20 -9.36
N VAL A 175 7.86 9.13 -9.04
CA VAL A 175 8.24 10.53 -8.77
C VAL A 175 8.16 10.81 -7.27
N PRO A 176 9.08 11.61 -6.72
CA PRO A 176 9.02 11.99 -5.30
C PRO A 176 7.67 12.60 -4.94
N TYR A 177 7.08 12.14 -3.84
CA TYR A 177 5.84 12.70 -3.33
C TYR A 177 6.13 13.87 -2.38
N SER A 178 5.68 15.06 -2.73
CA SER A 178 5.89 16.31 -1.97
C SER A 178 4.69 16.75 -1.13
N GLY A 179 3.69 15.87 -0.95
CA GLY A 179 2.50 16.21 -0.16
C GLY A 179 2.85 16.46 1.31
N THR A 180 2.20 17.46 1.92
CA THR A 180 2.46 17.88 3.30
C THR A 180 2.01 16.79 4.27
N LEU A 181 2.95 16.25 5.05
CA LEU A 181 2.64 15.45 6.22
C LEU A 181 2.13 16.38 7.31
N VAL A 182 0.88 16.21 7.75
CA VAL A 182 0.43 16.87 8.96
C VAL A 182 1.05 16.09 10.11
N SER A 183 2.09 16.64 10.72
CA SER A 183 2.71 16.09 11.93
C SER A 183 1.66 16.05 13.04
N ARG A 184 1.07 14.88 13.27
CA ARG A 184 0.40 14.58 14.53
C ARG A 184 1.30 13.59 15.24
N GLU A 185 1.74 13.93 16.45
CA GLU A 185 2.42 12.97 17.31
C GLU A 185 1.56 11.70 17.41
N PRO A 186 2.16 10.50 17.29
CA PRO A 186 1.43 9.25 17.48
C PRO A 186 0.79 9.28 18.88
N LYS A 187 -0.54 9.33 18.96
CA LYS A 187 -1.24 9.13 20.23
C LYS A 187 -1.12 7.67 20.61
N GLY A 188 -0.09 7.35 21.40
CA GLY A 188 0.05 6.07 22.08
C GLY A 188 0.77 5.01 21.25
N LEU A 189 2.10 5.12 21.18
CA LEU A 189 2.98 3.97 20.91
C LEU A 189 4.11 3.96 21.95
N ASN A 190 3.73 4.00 23.23
CA ASN A 190 4.64 3.75 24.34
C ASN A 190 4.49 2.30 24.78
N HIS A 191 5.00 1.35 24.00
CA HIS A 191 5.50 0.12 24.59
C HIS A 191 6.57 -0.53 23.73
N LEU A 192 7.69 -0.85 24.38
CA LEU A 192 8.75 -1.77 23.98
C LEU A 192 9.80 -1.25 22.97
N MET A 193 10.63 -0.33 23.46
CA MET A 193 12.08 -0.56 23.41
C MET A 193 12.62 -0.57 24.84
N SER A 194 12.72 -1.77 25.39
CA SER A 194 13.55 -2.14 26.55
C SER A 194 14.07 -3.53 26.31
#